data_AF-D3IZY5-F1
#
_entry.id   AF-D3IZY5-F1
#
_cell.length_a   1.000
_cell.length_b   1.000
_cell.length_c   1.000
_cell.angle_alpha   90.00
_cell.angle_beta   90.00
_cell.angle_gamma   90.00
#
_symmetry.space_group_name_H-M   'P 1'
#
loop_
_entity.id
_entity.type
_entity.pdbx_description
1 polymer ?
#
loop_
_entity_poly.entity_id
_entity_poly.type
_entity_poly.pdbx_seq_one_letter_code
_entity_poly.pdbx_strand_id
1 'polypeptide(L)'
;MMSLLNNNNNNMNSILLKQNLNSASHELNSYERKQSKNLVSAAKKPMKSSNTLFQAVKKKNFKNQTANNYNKSKDFAKQNFKLDRFKRLIIQKIEKPKTGIIILQSTMNNTIITLTDLAGNTLFCISAGNLGFKNTRKSSHYAASSVAEKIALNAYNAGYQYIILKLKGLGLGRTHALRAFKKSHLKFIQIQDITPLPFNGCRPSRKRRI
;
A
#
# COMPACT_ATOMS: atom_id res chain seq x y z
N MET A 1 15.75 37.45 49.04
CA MET A 1 14.71 36.51 49.51
C MET A 1 13.65 36.31 48.41
N MET A 2 14.05 35.82 47.23
CA MET A 2 13.10 35.59 46.11
C MET A 2 13.61 34.51 45.13
N SER A 3 14.20 33.43 45.66
CA SER A 3 14.58 32.23 44.89
C SER A 3 13.75 30.99 45.27
N LEU A 4 12.71 31.15 46.10
CA LEU A 4 11.89 30.03 46.61
C LEU A 4 10.54 29.85 45.90
N LEU A 5 10.27 30.58 44.82
CA LEU A 5 8.99 30.48 44.09
C LEU A 5 9.03 29.60 42.83
N ASN A 6 10.21 29.17 42.36
CA ASN A 6 10.31 28.37 41.13
C ASN A 6 10.39 26.84 41.33
N ASN A 7 10.47 26.35 42.57
CA ASN A 7 10.48 24.90 42.84
C ASN A 7 9.09 24.31 43.18
N ASN A 8 8.08 25.13 43.49
CA ASN A 8 6.76 24.61 43.86
C ASN A 8 5.82 24.34 42.66
N ASN A 9 6.03 24.99 41.51
CA ASN A 9 5.18 24.77 40.32
C ASN A 9 5.53 23.50 39.53
N ASN A 10 6.76 22.99 39.63
CA ASN A 10 7.15 21.73 38.98
C ASN A 10 6.66 20.50 39.76
N ASN A 11 6.47 20.62 41.09
CA ASN A 11 6.05 19.50 41.92
C ASN A 11 4.55 19.20 41.77
N MET A 12 3.70 20.24 41.68
CA MET A 12 2.25 20.09 41.48
C MET A 12 1.87 19.49 40.11
N ASN A 13 2.58 19.87 39.04
CA ASN A 13 2.36 19.32 37.70
C ASN A 13 2.77 17.84 37.61
N SER A 14 3.81 17.42 38.35
CA SER A 14 4.25 16.01 38.38
C SER A 14 3.27 15.09 39.13
N ILE A 15 2.61 15.62 40.17
CA ILE A 15 1.61 14.89 40.97
C ILE A 15 0.32 14.71 40.17
N LEU A 16 -0.14 15.75 39.48
CA LEU A 16 -1.31 15.69 38.59
C LEU A 16 -1.09 14.73 37.40
N LEU A 17 0.10 14.71 36.81
CA LEU A 17 0.46 13.75 35.75
C LEU A 17 0.50 12.30 36.26
N LYS A 18 1.03 12.05 37.46
CA LYS A 18 1.04 10.71 38.08
C LYS A 18 -0.37 10.23 38.47
N GLN A 19 -1.24 11.14 38.93
CA GLN A 19 -2.64 10.82 39.23
C GLN A 19 -3.43 10.46 37.96
N ASN A 20 -3.21 11.17 36.85
CA ASN A 20 -3.83 10.88 35.55
C ASN A 20 -3.34 9.58 34.88
N LEU A 21 -2.07 9.20 35.09
CA LEU A 21 -1.55 7.93 34.59
C LEU A 21 -2.09 6.73 35.39
N ASN A 22 -2.31 6.90 36.70
CA ASN A 22 -2.86 5.86 37.56
C ASN A 22 -4.37 5.64 37.33
N SER A 23 -5.14 6.69 37.03
CA SER A 23 -6.56 6.56 36.67
C SER A 23 -6.75 5.85 35.32
N ALA A 24 -5.94 6.19 34.31
CA ALA A 24 -5.97 5.54 32.99
C ALA A 24 -5.60 4.04 33.05
N SER A 25 -4.68 3.66 33.93
CA SER A 25 -4.26 2.26 34.14
C SER A 25 -5.35 1.40 34.78
N HIS A 26 -6.23 2.01 35.58
CA HIS A 26 -7.35 1.34 36.24
C HIS A 26 -8.54 1.15 35.29
N GLU A 27 -8.75 2.07 34.34
CA GLU A 27 -9.78 1.98 33.30
C GLU A 27 -9.45 0.91 32.23
N LEU A 28 -8.21 0.83 31.76
CA LEU A 28 -7.76 -0.20 30.80
C LEU A 28 -7.89 -1.62 31.38
N ASN A 29 -7.50 -1.82 32.64
CA ASN A 29 -7.65 -3.11 33.34
C ASN A 29 -9.12 -3.51 33.55
N SER A 30 -10.04 -2.55 33.67
CA SER A 30 -11.48 -2.83 33.79
C SER A 30 -12.09 -3.28 32.45
N TYR A 31 -11.57 -2.78 31.33
CA TYR A 31 -12.01 -3.11 29.99
C TYR A 31 -11.53 -4.50 29.55
N GLU A 32 -10.27 -4.85 29.85
CA GLU A 32 -9.72 -6.19 29.58
C GLU A 32 -10.39 -7.29 30.42
N ARG A 33 -10.81 -6.98 31.66
CA ARG A 33 -11.62 -7.90 32.50
C ARG A 33 -13.04 -8.09 31.99
N LYS A 34 -13.63 -7.10 31.30
CA LYS A 34 -14.96 -7.24 30.67
C LYS A 34 -14.89 -8.08 29.37
N GLN A 35 -13.84 -7.91 28.57
CA GLN A 35 -13.62 -8.68 27.34
C GLN A 35 -13.35 -10.17 27.62
N SER A 36 -12.52 -10.48 28.63
CA SER A 36 -12.19 -11.85 29.01
C SER A 36 -13.36 -12.65 29.60
N LYS A 37 -14.27 -12.01 30.34
CA LYS A 37 -15.47 -12.68 30.90
C LYS A 37 -16.50 -13.08 29.83
N ASN A 38 -16.58 -12.36 28.71
CA ASN A 38 -17.46 -12.69 27.58
C ASN A 38 -16.93 -13.87 26.73
N LEU A 39 -15.61 -14.12 26.73
CA LEU A 39 -14.99 -15.24 25.99
C LEU A 39 -15.10 -16.56 26.76
N VAL A 40 -15.10 -16.54 28.10
CA VAL A 40 -15.13 -17.75 28.94
C VAL A 40 -16.54 -18.35 29.06
N SER A 41 -17.61 -17.54 28.92
CA SER A 41 -19.00 -18.02 29.00
C SER A 41 -19.48 -18.76 27.75
N ALA A 42 -18.80 -18.61 26.61
CA ALA A 42 -19.13 -19.32 25.37
C ALA A 42 -18.60 -20.77 25.32
N ALA A 43 -17.74 -21.18 26.27
CA ALA A 43 -16.97 -22.43 26.19
C ALA A 43 -17.46 -23.58 27.08
N LYS A 44 -18.64 -23.50 27.70
CA LYS A 44 -19.19 -24.58 28.56
C LYS A 44 -20.56 -25.09 28.11
N LYS A 45 -20.57 -25.99 27.11
CA LYS A 45 -21.55 -27.08 26.99
C LYS A 45 -20.83 -28.34 26.46
N PRO A 46 -20.78 -29.46 27.20
CA PRO A 46 -20.25 -30.71 26.67
C PRO A 46 -21.35 -31.45 25.90
N MET A 47 -21.18 -31.63 24.59
CA MET A 47 -21.95 -32.64 23.84
C MET A 47 -21.30 -34.01 24.05
N LYS A 48 -22.11 -34.97 24.51
CA LYS A 48 -21.73 -36.37 24.68
C LYS A 48 -21.29 -36.97 23.34
N SER A 49 -20.24 -37.78 23.43
CA SER A 49 -19.57 -38.47 22.34
C SER A 49 -20.46 -39.50 21.64
N SER A 50 -20.64 -39.37 20.33
CA SER A 50 -20.70 -40.51 19.43
C SER A 50 -20.12 -40.15 18.07
N ASN A 51 -19.36 -41.08 17.52
CA ASN A 51 -18.76 -41.12 16.18
C ASN A 51 -17.42 -40.39 15.98
N THR A 52 -16.44 -41.03 16.62
CA THR A 52 -14.99 -41.05 16.38
C THR A 52 -14.54 -41.13 14.91
N LEU A 53 -15.43 -41.46 13.97
CA LEU A 53 -15.13 -41.55 12.53
C LEU A 53 -15.05 -40.17 11.84
N PHE A 54 -15.90 -39.21 12.24
CA PHE A 54 -15.91 -37.86 11.64
C PHE A 54 -14.72 -37.00 12.12
N GLN A 55 -14.27 -37.21 13.37
CA GLN A 55 -13.07 -36.57 13.92
C GLN A 55 -11.77 -37.17 13.33
N ALA A 56 -11.74 -38.46 13.03
CA ALA A 56 -10.62 -39.11 12.36
C ALA A 56 -10.48 -38.69 10.89
N VAL A 57 -11.61 -38.60 10.15
CA VAL A 57 -11.65 -38.08 8.77
C VAL A 57 -11.27 -36.59 8.74
N LYS A 58 -11.74 -35.76 9.69
CA LYS A 58 -11.29 -34.36 9.84
C LYS A 58 -9.79 -34.26 10.14
N LYS A 59 -9.23 -35.08 11.05
CA LYS A 59 -7.79 -35.08 11.36
C LYS A 59 -6.92 -35.59 10.20
N LYS A 60 -7.35 -36.61 9.46
CA LYS A 60 -6.66 -37.06 8.22
C LYS A 60 -6.72 -36.00 7.12
N ASN A 61 -7.88 -35.37 6.91
CA ASN A 61 -8.03 -34.30 5.92
C ASN A 61 -7.30 -33.01 6.32
N PHE A 62 -7.21 -32.67 7.61
CA PHE A 62 -6.39 -31.56 8.10
C PHE A 62 -4.89 -31.84 7.96
N LYS A 63 -4.41 -33.06 8.27
CA LYS A 63 -2.99 -33.42 8.05
C LYS A 63 -2.60 -33.42 6.57
N ASN A 64 -3.50 -33.86 5.68
CA ASN A 64 -3.28 -33.81 4.24
C ASN A 64 -3.34 -32.38 3.69
N GLN A 65 -4.24 -31.51 4.21
CA GLN A 65 -4.27 -30.08 3.86
C GLN A 65 -3.05 -29.33 4.38
N THR A 66 -2.56 -29.60 5.58
CA THR A 66 -1.35 -28.97 6.12
C THR A 66 -0.09 -29.45 5.43
N ALA A 67 0.03 -30.75 5.11
CA ALA A 67 1.15 -31.29 4.34
C ALA A 67 1.17 -30.75 2.90
N ASN A 68 0.02 -30.64 2.24
CA ASN A 68 -0.08 -30.05 0.90
C ASN A 68 0.23 -28.54 0.91
N ASN A 69 -0.22 -27.79 1.92
CA ASN A 69 0.15 -26.37 2.07
C ASN A 69 1.64 -26.18 2.40
N TYR A 70 2.25 -27.11 3.14
CA TYR A 70 3.66 -27.07 3.51
C TYR A 70 4.59 -27.46 2.35
N ASN A 71 4.18 -28.43 1.52
CA ASN A 71 4.89 -28.77 0.29
C ASN A 71 4.76 -27.63 -0.75
N LYS A 72 3.55 -27.07 -0.90
CA LYS A 72 3.31 -25.89 -1.73
C LYS A 72 4.16 -24.70 -1.28
N SER A 73 4.26 -24.42 0.03
CA SER A 73 5.10 -23.32 0.54
C SER A 73 6.60 -23.57 0.38
N LYS A 74 7.09 -24.82 0.50
CA LYS A 74 8.48 -25.19 0.21
C LYS A 74 8.83 -25.09 -1.27
N ASP A 75 7.91 -25.45 -2.16
CA ASP A 75 8.08 -25.33 -3.60
C ASP A 75 8.08 -23.85 -4.03
N PHE A 76 7.19 -23.03 -3.46
CA PHE A 76 7.22 -21.57 -3.61
C PHE A 76 8.55 -20.98 -3.09
N ALA A 77 9.06 -21.44 -1.95
CA ALA A 77 10.34 -20.99 -1.41
C ALA A 77 11.51 -21.36 -2.32
N LYS A 78 11.60 -22.62 -2.81
CA LYS A 78 12.64 -23.05 -3.76
C LYS A 78 12.59 -22.30 -5.09
N GLN A 79 11.39 -22.03 -5.62
CA GLN A 79 11.21 -21.20 -6.81
C GLN A 79 11.69 -19.77 -6.57
N ASN A 80 11.36 -19.18 -5.42
CA ASN A 80 11.82 -17.84 -5.04
C ASN A 80 13.35 -17.77 -4.87
N PHE A 81 13.99 -18.79 -4.28
CA PHE A 81 15.46 -18.84 -4.15
C PHE A 81 16.18 -18.96 -5.50
N LYS A 82 15.64 -19.73 -6.44
CA LYS A 82 16.20 -19.85 -7.80
C LYS A 82 16.01 -18.54 -8.57
N LEU A 83 14.84 -17.91 -8.43
CA LEU A 83 14.52 -16.60 -9.01
C LEU A 83 15.39 -15.48 -8.43
N ASP A 84 15.68 -15.48 -7.13
CA ASP A 84 16.53 -14.48 -6.47
C ASP A 84 18.00 -14.59 -6.89
N ARG A 85 18.48 -15.81 -7.17
CA ARG A 85 19.82 -16.02 -7.73
C ARG A 85 19.92 -15.46 -9.15
N PHE A 86 18.90 -15.68 -9.99
CA PHE A 86 18.80 -15.08 -11.33
C PHE A 86 18.61 -13.55 -11.30
N LYS A 87 17.81 -13.02 -10.36
CA LYS A 87 17.68 -11.57 -10.15
C LYS A 87 19.02 -10.93 -9.79
N ARG A 88 19.81 -11.55 -8.90
CA ARG A 88 21.15 -11.06 -8.54
C ARG A 88 22.09 -11.02 -9.76
N LEU A 89 22.04 -12.03 -10.62
CA LEU A 89 22.85 -12.10 -11.85
C LEU A 89 22.44 -11.03 -12.89
N ILE A 90 21.15 -10.70 -12.99
CA ILE A 90 20.68 -9.61 -13.87
C ILE A 90 21.06 -8.24 -13.31
N ILE A 91 20.93 -8.04 -11.99
CA ILE A 91 21.31 -6.78 -11.31
C ILE A 91 22.80 -6.48 -11.49
N GLN A 92 23.66 -7.50 -11.53
CA GLN A 92 25.11 -7.35 -11.77
C GLN A 92 25.47 -6.91 -13.21
N LYS A 93 24.57 -7.07 -14.19
CA LYS A 93 24.82 -6.72 -15.59
C LYS A 93 24.30 -5.33 -15.98
N ILE A 94 23.70 -4.59 -15.05
CA ILE A 94 23.19 -3.23 -15.32
C ILE A 94 24.37 -2.26 -15.17
N GLU A 95 25.10 -2.08 -16.27
CA GLU A 95 26.05 -0.99 -16.37
C GLU A 95 25.28 0.34 -16.39
N LYS A 96 25.32 1.00 -15.24
CA LYS A 96 24.79 2.33 -14.92
C LYS A 96 23.26 2.42 -14.80
N PRO A 97 22.74 2.96 -13.67
CA PRO A 97 21.30 3.13 -13.48
C PRO A 97 20.76 4.18 -14.46
N LYS A 98 19.70 3.82 -15.20
CA LYS A 98 19.08 4.72 -16.16
C LYS A 98 18.15 5.72 -15.48
N THR A 99 18.11 6.92 -16.05
CA THR A 99 17.19 8.00 -15.71
C THR A 99 16.06 8.03 -16.74
N GLY A 100 14.82 8.20 -16.27
CA GLY A 100 13.64 8.26 -17.12
C GLY A 100 12.61 9.28 -16.64
N ILE A 101 11.63 9.57 -17.49
CA ILE A 101 10.52 10.47 -17.17
C ILE A 101 9.24 9.63 -17.15
N ILE A 102 8.49 9.71 -16.04
CA ILE A 102 7.14 9.17 -15.97
C ILE A 102 6.15 10.32 -16.11
N ILE A 103 5.25 10.22 -17.08
CA ILE A 103 4.14 11.15 -17.27
C ILE A 103 2.87 10.47 -16.74
N LEU A 104 2.31 11.03 -15.67
CA LEU A 104 1.05 10.62 -15.07
C LEU A 104 -0.08 11.51 -15.58
N GLN A 105 -0.89 11.03 -16.52
CA GLN A 105 -2.10 11.72 -16.95
C GLN A 105 -3.31 11.23 -16.15
N SER A 106 -3.81 12.10 -15.26
CA SER A 106 -5.00 11.86 -14.46
C SER A 106 -6.17 12.68 -14.97
N THR A 107 -7.06 12.02 -15.72
CA THR A 107 -8.35 12.57 -16.13
C THR A 107 -9.45 12.12 -15.16
N MET A 108 -10.65 12.69 -15.25
CA MET A 108 -11.78 12.28 -14.40
C MET A 108 -12.23 10.83 -14.64
N ASN A 109 -12.02 10.30 -15.85
CA ASN A 109 -12.59 9.01 -16.26
C ASN A 109 -11.55 7.91 -16.45
N ASN A 110 -10.26 8.26 -16.41
CA ASN A 110 -9.15 7.34 -16.69
C ASN A 110 -7.82 7.87 -16.14
N THR A 111 -6.94 6.93 -15.81
CA THR A 111 -5.53 7.19 -15.50
C THR A 111 -4.64 6.52 -16.53
N ILE A 112 -3.77 7.30 -17.16
CA ILE A 112 -2.82 6.84 -18.15
C ILE A 112 -1.42 7.20 -17.64
N ILE A 113 -0.51 6.25 -17.66
CA ILE A 113 0.85 6.42 -17.18
C ILE A 113 1.80 5.98 -18.29
N THR A 114 2.71 6.87 -18.65
CA THR A 114 3.68 6.63 -19.71
C THR A 114 5.08 6.78 -19.15
N LEU A 115 5.93 5.78 -19.37
CA LEU A 115 7.36 5.84 -19.13
C LEU A 115 8.06 6.25 -20.43
N THR A 116 8.94 7.23 -20.33
CA THR A 116 9.70 7.80 -21.44
C THR A 116 11.17 7.93 -21.09
N ASP A 117 12.03 7.92 -22.11
CA ASP A 117 13.42 8.34 -21.99
C ASP A 117 13.55 9.86 -21.82
N LEU A 118 14.75 10.32 -21.46
CA LEU A 118 15.06 11.76 -21.45
C LEU A 118 14.89 12.42 -22.82
N ALA A 119 15.12 11.66 -23.91
CA ALA A 119 14.91 12.11 -25.27
C ALA A 119 13.43 12.20 -25.69
N GLY A 120 12.50 11.71 -24.85
CA GLY A 120 11.06 11.73 -25.14
C GLY A 120 10.51 10.48 -25.84
N ASN A 121 11.35 9.48 -26.12
CA ASN A 121 10.90 8.20 -26.67
C ASN A 121 10.05 7.43 -25.65
N THR A 122 8.89 6.92 -26.07
CA THR A 122 7.98 6.15 -25.20
C THR A 122 8.40 4.69 -25.11
N LEU A 123 8.65 4.21 -23.90
CA LEU A 123 9.03 2.82 -23.64
C LEU A 123 7.81 1.97 -23.30
N PHE A 124 7.02 2.44 -22.34
CA PHE A 124 5.82 1.76 -21.88
C PHE A 124 4.69 2.76 -21.67
N CYS A 125 3.49 2.37 -22.06
CA CYS A 125 2.27 3.12 -21.79
C CYS A 125 1.21 2.15 -21.27
N ILE A 126 0.68 2.41 -20.08
CA ILE A 126 -0.36 1.59 -19.46
C ILE A 126 -1.47 2.51 -18.97
N SER A 127 -2.71 2.08 -19.19
CA SER A 127 -3.90 2.77 -18.71
C SER A 127 -4.75 1.85 -17.86
N ALA A 128 -5.72 2.41 -17.12
CA ALA A 128 -6.67 1.59 -16.37
C ALA A 128 -7.45 0.63 -17.29
N GLY A 129 -7.77 1.06 -18.51
CA GLY A 129 -8.40 0.20 -19.52
C GLY A 129 -7.53 -0.99 -19.94
N ASN A 130 -6.21 -0.78 -20.07
CA ASN A 130 -5.27 -1.85 -20.44
C ASN A 130 -5.22 -2.97 -19.38
N LEU A 131 -5.36 -2.64 -18.10
CA LEU A 131 -5.46 -3.61 -17.00
C LEU A 131 -6.84 -4.28 -16.87
N GLY A 132 -7.78 -3.99 -17.77
CA GLY A 132 -9.11 -4.61 -17.79
C GLY A 132 -10.17 -3.90 -16.96
N PHE A 133 -9.88 -2.71 -16.39
CA PHE A 133 -10.92 -1.91 -15.75
C PHE A 133 -11.86 -1.33 -16.81
N LYS A 134 -13.18 -1.49 -16.60
CA LYS A 134 -14.23 -1.02 -17.51
C LYS A 134 -15.07 0.08 -16.86
N ASN A 135 -15.65 0.95 -17.69
CA ASN A 135 -16.60 1.99 -17.28
C ASN A 135 -16.11 2.85 -16.10
N THR A 136 -16.95 3.06 -15.09
CA THR A 136 -16.66 3.87 -13.89
C THR A 136 -15.52 3.31 -13.05
N ARG A 137 -15.19 2.02 -13.17
CA ARG A 137 -14.07 1.42 -12.43
C ARG A 137 -12.71 1.92 -12.93
N LYS A 138 -12.63 2.52 -14.13
CA LYS A 138 -11.40 3.09 -14.69
C LYS A 138 -10.91 4.34 -13.94
N SER A 139 -11.81 5.11 -13.33
CA SER A 139 -11.48 6.31 -12.55
C SER A 139 -11.25 6.03 -11.07
N SER A 140 -11.36 4.77 -10.65
CA SER A 140 -11.17 4.38 -9.25
C SER A 140 -9.71 4.53 -8.81
N HIS A 141 -9.52 4.90 -7.55
CA HIS A 141 -8.23 4.97 -6.86
C HIS A 141 -7.45 3.65 -6.89
N TYR A 142 -8.16 2.52 -6.86
CA TYR A 142 -7.56 1.19 -6.96
C TYR A 142 -6.94 0.98 -8.36
N ALA A 143 -7.69 1.33 -9.41
CA ALA A 143 -7.18 1.24 -10.78
C ALA A 143 -5.92 2.09 -10.97
N ALA A 144 -5.92 3.32 -10.44
CA ALA A 144 -4.74 4.20 -10.50
C ALA A 144 -3.50 3.58 -9.83
N SER A 145 -3.68 3.00 -8.64
CA SER A 145 -2.62 2.33 -7.90
C SER A 145 -2.08 1.12 -8.67
N SER A 146 -2.96 0.28 -9.20
CA SER A 146 -2.55 -0.90 -9.98
C SER A 146 -1.79 -0.55 -11.27
N VAL A 147 -2.19 0.52 -11.97
CA VAL A 147 -1.45 1.01 -13.15
C VAL A 147 -0.05 1.47 -12.76
N ALA A 148 0.07 2.23 -11.67
CA ALA A 148 1.36 2.72 -11.18
C ALA A 148 2.30 1.58 -10.76
N GLU A 149 1.79 0.58 -10.04
CA GLU A 149 2.55 -0.61 -9.66
C GLU A 149 3.07 -1.38 -10.89
N LYS A 150 2.23 -1.54 -11.91
CA LYS A 150 2.63 -2.24 -13.14
C LYS A 150 3.71 -1.48 -13.92
N ILE A 151 3.58 -0.17 -14.05
CA ILE A 151 4.61 0.67 -14.67
C ILE A 151 5.91 0.64 -13.87
N ALA A 152 5.83 0.71 -12.54
CA ALA A 152 7.02 0.66 -11.69
C ALA A 152 7.79 -0.65 -11.84
N LEU A 153 7.07 -1.78 -11.94
CA LEU A 153 7.67 -3.08 -12.21
C LEU A 153 8.36 -3.13 -13.58
N ASN A 154 7.68 -2.63 -14.63
CA ASN A 154 8.26 -2.59 -15.98
C ASN A 154 9.50 -1.67 -16.05
N ALA A 155 9.46 -0.52 -15.38
CA ALA A 155 10.58 0.42 -15.28
C ALA A 155 11.79 -0.22 -14.59
N TYR A 156 11.56 -0.92 -13.48
CA TYR A 156 12.61 -1.63 -12.74
C TYR A 156 13.25 -2.74 -13.59
N ASN A 157 12.43 -3.53 -14.30
CA ASN A 157 12.92 -4.59 -15.19
C ASN A 157 13.73 -4.04 -16.38
N ALA A 158 13.41 -2.83 -16.84
CA ALA A 158 14.15 -2.14 -17.91
C ALA A 158 15.43 -1.41 -17.43
N GLY A 159 15.72 -1.43 -16.12
CA GLY A 159 16.92 -0.82 -15.53
C GLY A 159 16.80 0.67 -15.18
N TYR A 160 15.58 1.22 -15.12
CA TYR A 160 15.35 2.59 -14.63
C TYR A 160 15.28 2.59 -13.11
N GLN A 161 16.20 3.33 -12.49
CA GLN A 161 16.18 3.56 -11.04
C GLN A 161 15.76 4.98 -10.68
N TYR A 162 16.13 5.95 -11.51
CA TYR A 162 15.91 7.37 -11.25
C TYR A 162 14.82 7.90 -12.15
N ILE A 163 13.81 8.55 -11.57
CA ILE A 163 12.64 9.03 -12.30
C ILE A 163 12.35 10.50 -12.01
N ILE A 164 12.07 11.23 -13.07
CA ILE A 164 11.39 12.53 -13.03
C ILE A 164 9.91 12.28 -13.25
N LEU A 165 9.09 12.62 -12.26
CA LEU A 165 7.65 12.42 -12.32
C LEU A 165 6.95 13.71 -12.76
N LYS A 166 6.26 13.66 -13.90
CA LYS A 166 5.44 14.76 -14.43
C LYS A 166 3.96 14.42 -14.27
N LEU A 167 3.23 15.24 -13.56
CA LEU A 167 1.80 15.05 -13.26
C LEU A 167 0.97 15.93 -14.21
N LYS A 168 -0.01 15.37 -14.91
CA LYS A 168 -0.89 16.08 -15.84
C LYS A 168 -2.35 15.85 -15.46
N GLY A 169 -3.07 16.92 -15.16
CA GLY A 169 -4.49 16.88 -14.81
C GLY A 169 -4.75 16.66 -13.32
N LEU A 170 -5.99 16.92 -12.93
CA LEU A 170 -6.49 16.94 -11.54
C LEU A 170 -7.39 15.74 -11.19
N GLY A 171 -7.31 14.64 -11.96
CA GLY A 171 -8.10 13.43 -11.74
C GLY A 171 -7.93 12.76 -10.39
N LEU A 172 -8.92 11.95 -10.01
CA LEU A 172 -8.96 11.18 -8.75
C LEU A 172 -7.73 10.28 -8.58
N GLY A 173 -7.21 9.74 -9.68
CA GLY A 173 -6.06 8.84 -9.64
C GLY A 173 -4.71 9.51 -9.38
N ARG A 174 -4.63 10.84 -9.36
CA ARG A 174 -3.36 11.58 -9.23
C ARG A 174 -2.62 11.24 -7.94
N THR A 175 -3.28 11.40 -6.81
CA THR A 175 -2.69 11.21 -5.48
C THR A 175 -2.42 9.74 -5.18
N HIS A 176 -3.28 8.85 -5.65
CA HIS A 176 -3.16 7.41 -5.42
C HIS A 176 -2.03 6.79 -6.24
N ALA A 177 -1.88 7.18 -7.51
CA ALA A 177 -0.74 6.76 -8.31
C ALA A 177 0.58 7.25 -7.69
N LEU A 178 0.64 8.50 -7.20
CA LEU A 178 1.80 9.02 -6.48
C LEU A 178 2.12 8.21 -5.21
N ARG A 179 1.10 7.83 -4.43
CA ARG A 179 1.27 6.97 -3.25
C ARG A 179 1.79 5.57 -3.62
N ALA A 180 1.29 4.98 -4.69
CA ALA A 180 1.76 3.68 -5.19
C ALA A 180 3.21 3.76 -5.67
N PHE A 181 3.55 4.83 -6.40
CA PHE A 181 4.93 5.11 -6.81
C PHE A 181 5.88 5.29 -5.63
N LYS A 182 5.47 6.00 -4.57
CA LYS A 182 6.27 6.14 -3.34
C LYS A 182 6.56 4.79 -2.66
N LYS A 183 5.66 3.80 -2.80
CA LYS A 183 5.85 2.44 -2.27
C LYS A 183 6.74 1.56 -3.16
N SER A 184 7.00 1.98 -4.40
CA SER A 184 7.83 1.24 -5.34
C SER A 184 9.33 1.45 -5.09
N HIS A 185 10.17 0.65 -5.73
CA HIS A 185 11.64 0.72 -5.60
C HIS A 185 12.29 1.77 -6.52
N LEU A 186 11.52 2.76 -6.97
CA LEU A 186 11.96 3.83 -7.85
C LEU A 186 12.37 5.06 -7.04
N LYS A 187 13.51 5.68 -7.41
CA LYS A 187 14.00 6.90 -6.79
C LYS A 187 13.52 8.12 -7.57
N PHE A 188 12.68 8.93 -6.97
CA PHE A 188 12.19 10.17 -7.60
C PHE A 188 13.21 11.29 -7.41
N ILE A 189 13.69 11.87 -8.52
CA ILE A 189 14.56 13.06 -8.51
C ILE A 189 13.69 14.30 -8.30
N GLN A 190 12.60 14.40 -9.05
CA GLN A 190 11.74 15.57 -9.06
C GLN A 190 10.29 15.16 -9.33
N ILE A 191 9.36 15.90 -8.73
CA ILE A 191 7.92 15.82 -9.02
C ILE A 191 7.51 17.19 -9.56
N GLN A 192 6.99 17.23 -10.79
CA GLN A 192 6.56 18.44 -11.48
C GLN A 192 5.07 18.33 -11.83
N ASP A 193 4.33 19.42 -11.70
CA ASP A 193 2.97 19.51 -12.27
C ASP A 193 3.04 20.21 -13.64
N ILE A 194 2.55 19.52 -14.66
CA ILE A 194 2.47 19.99 -16.06
C ILE A 194 1.01 20.13 -16.51
N THR A 195 0.08 20.29 -15.56
CA THR A 195 -1.34 20.53 -15.87
C THR A 195 -1.47 21.85 -16.65
N PRO A 196 -2.06 21.85 -17.86
CA PRO A 196 -2.13 23.04 -18.68
C PRO A 196 -3.09 24.06 -18.05
N LEU A 197 -2.58 25.27 -17.81
CA LEU A 197 -3.38 26.44 -17.42
C LEU A 197 -3.49 27.37 -18.63
N PRO A 198 -4.67 27.53 -19.25
CA PRO A 198 -4.84 28.40 -20.41
C PRO A 198 -4.92 29.87 -20.00
N PHE A 199 -4.19 30.75 -20.69
CA PHE A 199 -4.31 32.20 -20.57
C PHE A 199 -5.40 32.72 -21.54
N ASN A 200 -6.68 32.62 -21.15
CA ASN A 200 -7.84 33.06 -21.95
C ASN A 200 -7.82 32.55 -23.41
N GLY A 201 -7.70 31.23 -23.59
CA GLY A 201 -7.71 30.56 -24.90
C GLY A 201 -9.11 30.20 -25.42
N CYS A 202 -9.28 28.98 -25.92
CA CYS A 202 -10.55 28.50 -26.48
C CYS A 202 -11.69 28.55 -25.45
N ARG A 203 -12.89 28.93 -25.91
CA ARG A 203 -14.11 28.92 -25.10
C ARG A 203 -14.40 27.50 -24.56
N PRO A 204 -14.56 27.30 -23.24
CA PRO A 204 -14.94 26.00 -22.69
C PRO A 204 -16.36 25.61 -23.13
N SER A 205 -16.64 24.31 -23.17
CA SER A 205 -17.96 23.79 -23.55
C SER A 205 -19.04 24.32 -22.60
N ARG A 206 -20.25 24.50 -23.13
CA ARG A 206 -21.40 24.97 -22.34
C ARG A 206 -21.62 24.05 -21.13
N LYS A 207 -21.86 24.64 -19.96
CA LYS A 207 -22.22 23.90 -18.75
C LYS A 207 -23.40 22.98 -19.04
N ARG A 208 -23.23 21.69 -18.73
CA ARG A 208 -24.27 20.67 -18.94
C ARG A 208 -25.47 20.93 -18.04
N ARG A 209 -26.67 20.69 -18.57
CA ARG A 209 -27.92 20.60 -17.81
C ARG A 209 -28.14 19.11 -17.53
N ILE A 210 -27.82 18.67 -16.31
CA ILE A 210 -28.02 17.29 -15.84
C ILE A 210 -28.94 17.38 -14.64
#